data_AF-A0A7V8YSA6-F1
#
_entry.id   AF-A0A7V8YSA6-F1
#
_cell.length_a   1.000
_cell.length_b   1.000
_cell.length_c   1.000
_cell.angle_alpha   90.00
_cell.angle_beta   90.00
_cell.angle_gamma   90.00
#
_symmetry.space_group_name_H-M   'P 1'
#
loop_
_entity.id
_entity.type
_entity.pdbx_description
1 polymer ?
#
loop_
_entity_poly.entity_id
_entity_poly.type
_entity_poly.pdbx_seq_one_letter_code
_entity_poly.pdbx_strand_id
1 'polypeptide(L)'
;MAEPTIRDIDALVGPATPHFAFQLRARVRELIAELPAEHTVRRYGEEKAALLERLGHASSKAEDGSRESAGRIGWDELPSSAPAYAPLPKRA
;
A
#
# COMPACT_ATOMS: atom_id res chain seq x y z
N MET A 1 -1.33 -3.99 25.53
CA MET A 1 -2.08 -4.28 24.29
C MET A 1 -1.95 -5.77 23.99
N ALA A 2 -2.91 -6.37 23.30
CA ALA A 2 -2.72 -7.72 22.77
C ALA A 2 -1.59 -7.70 21.72
N GLU A 3 -0.87 -8.81 21.58
CA GLU A 3 0.14 -8.94 20.55
C GLU A 3 -0.50 -8.81 19.16
N PRO A 4 0.01 -7.95 18.27
CA PRO A 4 -0.54 -7.76 16.93
C PRO A 4 -0.50 -9.03 16.08
N THR A 5 -1.51 -9.20 15.24
CA THR A 5 -1.60 -10.33 14.29
C THR A 5 -1.47 -9.86 12.84
N ILE A 6 -1.20 -10.81 11.93
CA ILE A 6 -1.27 -10.58 10.48
C ILE A 6 -2.62 -10.00 10.07
N ARG A 7 -3.71 -10.50 10.67
CA ARG A 7 -5.07 -10.03 10.39
C ARG A 7 -5.26 -8.55 10.74
N ASP A 8 -4.62 -8.08 11.81
CA ASP A 8 -4.70 -6.66 12.20
C ASP A 8 -3.99 -5.75 11.18
N ILE A 9 -2.89 -6.24 10.61
CA ILE A 9 -2.21 -5.56 9.49
C ILE A 9 -3.10 -5.57 8.24
N ASP A 10 -3.69 -6.71 7.90
CA ASP A 10 -4.57 -6.83 6.73
C ASP A 10 -5.82 -5.95 6.85
N ALA A 11 -6.37 -5.81 8.05
CA ALA A 11 -7.49 -4.90 8.31
C ALA A 11 -7.13 -3.42 8.02
N LEU A 12 -5.87 -3.02 8.24
CA LEU A 12 -5.38 -1.69 7.89
C LEU A 12 -5.11 -1.54 6.39
N VAL A 13 -4.54 -2.57 5.75
CA VAL A 13 -3.99 -2.49 4.38
C VAL A 13 -5.01 -2.87 3.31
N GLY A 14 -5.98 -3.72 3.64
CA GLY A 14 -7.05 -4.18 2.75
C GLY A 14 -7.78 -3.02 2.05
N PRO A 15 -8.37 -2.07 2.80
CA PRO A 15 -9.10 -0.94 2.22
C PRO A 15 -8.18 0.21 1.74
N ALA A 16 -6.87 -0.01 1.61
CA ALA A 16 -5.93 1.06 1.30
C ALA A 16 -6.15 1.63 -0.12
N THR A 17 -6.35 2.95 -0.17
CA THR A 17 -6.32 3.74 -1.40
C THR A 17 -5.07 4.63 -1.41
N PRO A 18 -4.61 5.11 -2.58
CA PRO A 18 -3.46 6.02 -2.68
C PRO A 18 -3.52 7.21 -1.70
N HIS A 19 -4.70 7.81 -1.54
CA HIS A 19 -4.89 8.98 -0.70
C HIS A 19 -4.57 8.73 0.78
N PHE A 20 -4.89 7.55 1.30
CA PHE A 20 -4.67 7.20 2.71
C PHE A 20 -3.38 6.40 2.94
N ALA A 21 -2.63 6.09 1.89
CA ALA A 21 -1.53 5.13 1.97
C ALA A 21 -0.47 5.52 3.01
N PHE A 22 -0.09 6.80 3.09
CA PHE A 22 0.89 7.26 4.08
C PHE A 22 0.35 7.24 5.52
N GLN A 23 -0.94 7.50 5.73
CA GLN A 23 -1.56 7.41 7.05
C GLN A 23 -1.60 5.95 7.52
N LEU A 24 -2.03 5.05 6.64
CA LEU A 24 -2.05 3.62 6.93
C LEU A 24 -0.63 3.08 7.18
N ARG A 25 0.37 3.59 6.45
CA ARG A 25 1.78 3.21 6.64
C ARG A 25 2.28 3.61 8.02
N ALA A 26 1.92 4.80 8.51
CA ALA A 26 2.25 5.23 9.86
C ALA A 26 1.61 4.30 10.90
N ARG A 27 0.32 3.98 10.74
CA ARG A 27 -0.41 3.07 11.65
C ARG A 27 0.16 1.65 11.66
N VAL A 28 0.56 1.11 10.51
CA VAL A 28 1.24 -0.20 10.44
C VAL A 28 2.58 -0.16 11.16
N ARG A 29 3.37 0.92 11.01
CA ARG A 29 4.65 1.08 11.71
C ARG A 29 4.49 1.18 13.23
N GLU A 30 3.47 1.91 13.68
CA GLU A 30 3.13 1.99 15.10
C GLU A 30 2.74 0.60 15.65
N LEU A 31 1.90 -0.14 14.91
CA LEU A 31 1.43 -1.46 15.31
C LEU A 31 2.57 -2.47 15.52
N ILE A 32 3.64 -2.41 14.72
CA ILE A 32 4.76 -3.36 14.77
C ILE A 32 5.98 -2.85 15.54
N ALA A 33 5.94 -1.63 16.09
CA ALA A 33 7.12 -0.92 16.61
C ALA A 33 7.84 -1.67 17.75
N GLU A 34 7.09 -2.37 18.60
CA GLU A 34 7.61 -3.06 19.78
C GLU A 34 7.97 -4.54 19.53
N LEU A 35 7.75 -5.05 18.32
CA LEU A 35 8.04 -6.45 17.97
C LEU A 35 9.54 -6.64 17.65
N PRO A 36 10.16 -7.79 18.00
CA PRO A 36 11.52 -8.13 17.56
C PRO A 36 11.65 -8.15 16.02
N ALA A 37 12.82 -7.82 15.48
CA ALA A 37 13.04 -7.74 14.03
C ALA A 37 12.77 -9.06 13.28
N GLU A 38 12.99 -10.17 13.96
CA GLU A 38 12.83 -11.54 13.49
C GLU A 38 11.38 -12.01 13.60
N HIS A 39 10.51 -11.24 14.25
CA HIS A 39 9.10 -11.58 14.44
C HIS A 39 8.34 -11.58 13.11
N THR A 40 7.64 -12.67 12.80
CA THR A 40 6.94 -12.86 11.53
C THR A 40 5.94 -11.73 11.22
N VAL A 41 5.20 -11.27 12.23
CA VAL A 41 4.23 -10.16 12.07
C VAL A 41 4.94 -8.83 11.76
N ARG A 42 6.13 -8.59 12.33
CA ARG A 42 6.90 -7.38 12.05
C ARG A 42 7.38 -7.36 10.62
N ARG A 43 7.99 -8.46 10.15
CA ARG A 43 8.42 -8.59 8.75
C ARG A 43 7.28 -8.36 7.78
N TYR A 44 6.12 -8.97 8.05
CA TYR A 44 4.92 -8.76 7.24
C TYR A 44 4.47 -7.29 7.25
N GLY A 45 4.47 -6.64 8.42
CA GLY A 45 4.14 -5.23 8.54
C GLY A 45 5.11 -4.32 7.78
N GLU A 46 6.41 -4.62 7.81
CA GLU A 46 7.44 -3.89 7.04
C GLU A 46 7.21 -4.03 5.52
N GLU A 47 6.88 -5.25 5.05
CA GLU A 47 6.52 -5.50 3.65
C GLU A 47 5.28 -4.69 3.23
N LYS A 48 4.24 -4.66 4.06
CA LYS A 48 3.03 -3.87 3.79
C LYS A 48 3.27 -2.36 3.90
N ALA A 49 4.13 -1.91 4.81
CA ALA A 49 4.53 -0.51 4.88
C ALA A 49 5.27 -0.08 3.59
N ALA A 50 6.09 -0.95 3.01
CA ALA A 50 6.73 -0.70 1.71
C ALA A 50 5.73 -0.69 0.55
N LEU A 51 4.70 -1.55 0.58
CA LEU A 51 3.59 -1.49 -0.37
C LEU A 51 2.85 -0.15 -0.29
N LEU A 52 2.51 0.30 0.91
CA LEU A 52 1.80 1.56 1.14
C LEU A 52 2.64 2.78 0.73
N GLU A 53 3.97 2.74 0.92
CA GLU A 53 4.88 3.77 0.39
C GLU A 53 4.74 3.91 -1.13
N ARG A 54 4.74 2.79 -1.88
CA ARG A 54 4.57 2.82 -3.33
C ARG A 54 3.16 3.28 -3.73
N LEU A 55 2.15 2.80 -3.01
CA LEU A 55 0.75 3.13 -3.25
C LEU A 55 0.49 4.64 -3.13
N GLY A 56 1.16 5.33 -2.21
CA GLY A 56 1.06 6.80 -2.07
C GLY A 56 1.55 7.59 -3.28
N HIS A 57 2.29 6.94 -4.19
CA HIS A 57 2.74 7.50 -5.46
C HIS A 57 2.03 6.87 -6.68
N ALA A 58 1.02 6.03 -6.46
CA ALA A 58 0.27 5.36 -7.51
C ALA A 58 -1.15 5.96 -7.66
N SER A 59 -1.82 5.61 -8.74
CA SER A 59 -3.24 5.93 -8.97
C SER A 59 -4.17 4.77 -8.56
N SER A 60 -3.64 3.56 -8.41
CA SER A 60 -4.38 2.38 -7.96
C SER A 60 -3.46 1.38 -7.26
N LYS A 61 -4.05 0.57 -6.36
CA LYS A 61 -3.36 -0.57 -5.74
C LYS A 61 -3.14 -1.71 -6.74
N ALA A 62 -4.13 -1.99 -7.59
CA ALA A 62 -4.10 -2.99 -8.66
C ALA A 62 -3.51 -4.35 -8.23
N GLU A 63 -3.88 -4.83 -7.03
CA GLU A 63 -3.32 -6.07 -6.45
C GLU A 63 -3.89 -7.34 -7.12
N ASP A 64 -5.18 -7.32 -7.49
CA ASP A 64 -5.90 -8.47 -8.05
C ASP A 64 -6.12 -8.38 -9.58
N GLY A 65 -5.44 -7.47 -10.28
CA GLY A 65 -5.72 -7.20 -11.69
C GLY A 65 -4.55 -6.68 -12.53
N SER A 66 -4.64 -6.88 -13.85
CA SER A 66 -3.71 -6.29 -14.80
C SER A 66 -3.82 -4.78 -14.83
N ARG A 67 -2.77 -4.09 -15.31
CA ARG A 67 -2.86 -2.67 -15.63
C ARG A 67 -4.02 -2.45 -16.60
N GLU A 68 -4.81 -1.44 -16.31
CA GLU A 68 -5.92 -1.03 -17.17
C GLU A 68 -5.41 -0.41 -18.48
N SER A 69 -6.02 -0.81 -19.59
CA SER A 69 -5.63 -0.36 -20.93
C SER A 69 -6.07 1.09 -21.16
N ALA A 70 -5.18 1.91 -21.74
CA ALA A 70 -5.52 3.26 -22.17
C ALA A 70 -6.57 3.31 -23.29
N GLY A 71 -6.78 2.21 -24.01
CA GLY A 71 -7.82 2.12 -25.05
C GLY A 71 -9.23 1.84 -24.53
N ARG A 72 -9.42 1.69 -23.20
CA ARG A 72 -10.77 1.63 -22.62
C ARG A 72 -11.41 3.02 -22.67
N ILE A 73 -12.73 3.06 -22.88
CA ILE A 73 -13.49 4.31 -22.99
C ILE A 73 -13.21 5.21 -21.78
N GLY A 74 -12.68 6.42 -22.01
CA GLY A 74 -12.39 7.43 -20.99
C GLY A 74 -11.08 7.22 -20.22
N TRP A 75 -10.31 6.16 -20.50
CA TRP A 75 -9.01 5.92 -19.87
C TRP A 75 -7.86 6.69 -20.53
N ASP A 76 -8.06 7.09 -21.78
CA ASP A 76 -7.15 7.93 -22.56
C ASP A 76 -7.10 9.38 -22.04
N GLU A 77 -8.17 9.86 -21.40
CA GLU A 77 -8.25 11.20 -20.80
C GLU A 77 -7.71 11.26 -19.36
N LEU A 78 -7.50 10.12 -18.71
CA LEU A 78 -7.05 10.09 -17.32
C LEU A 78 -5.60 10.58 -17.19
N PRO A 79 -5.29 11.45 -16.22
CA PRO A 79 -3.94 11.99 -16.04
C PRO A 79 -2.92 10.91 -15.63
N SER A 80 -3.36 9.79 -15.06
CA SER A 80 -2.51 8.63 -14.75
C SER A 80 -3.34 7.38 -14.42
N SER A 81 -2.83 6.22 -14.86
CA SER A 81 -3.29 4.87 -14.49
C SER A 81 -2.18 4.04 -13.82
N ALA A 82 -1.20 4.70 -13.19
CA ALA A 82 -0.05 4.04 -12.59
C ALA A 82 -0.44 3.09 -11.43
N PRO A 83 -0.09 1.80 -11.49
CA PRO A 83 -0.35 0.84 -10.42
C PRO A 83 0.74 0.88 -9.33
N ALA A 84 0.45 0.36 -8.13
CA ALA A 84 1.39 0.38 -6.99
C ALA A 84 2.69 -0.41 -7.21
N TYR A 85 2.74 -1.34 -8.17
CA TYR A 85 3.98 -2.01 -8.57
C TYR A 85 4.84 -1.19 -9.56
N ALA A 86 4.28 -0.15 -10.17
CA ALA A 86 4.97 0.79 -11.06
C ALA A 86 4.49 2.24 -10.80
N PRO A 87 4.77 2.80 -9.60
CA PRO A 87 4.27 4.10 -9.18
C PRO A 87 4.91 5.26 -9.96
N LEU A 88 4.29 6.44 -9.87
CA LEU A 88 4.85 7.68 -10.40
C LEU A 88 6.13 8.08 -9.66
N PRO A 89 7.02 8.86 -10.30
CA PRO A 89 8.20 9.39 -9.63
C PRO A 89 7.84 10.30 -8.47
N LYS A 90 8.69 10.31 -7.44
CA LYS A 90 8.55 11.24 -6.31
C LYS A 90 8.74 12.67 -6.81
N ARG A 91 7.80 13.56 -6.47
CA ARG A 91 7.96 15.01 -6.69
C ARG A 91 9.04 15.51 -5.72
N ALA A 92 10.04 16.20 -6.27
CA ALA A 92 11.14 16.83 -5.52
C ALA A 92 10.66 18.08 -4.78
#